data_AF-A0A8H7X3J7-F1
#
_entry.id   AF-A0A8H7X3J7-F1
#
_cell.length_a   1.000
_cell.length_b   1.000
_cell.length_c   1.000
_cell.angle_alpha   90.00
_cell.angle_beta   90.00
_cell.angle_gamma   90.00
#
_symmetry.space_group_name_H-M   'P 1'
#
loop_
_entity.id
_entity.type
_entity.pdbx_description
1 polymer ?
#
loop_
_entity_poly.entity_id
_entity_poly.type
_entity_poly.pdbx_seq_one_letter_code
_entity_poly.pdbx_strand_id
1 'polypeptide(L)'
;MLTFVCDPANFEWSLMGIPYPKLELFAQSLLDTLSWTSISDLIDGMDLTEEWGSTHLILEKTNDVEWALEKNEKIRASVPLTLGSCFLEVDEGPLNLREIWETEIRTKEKRLGEETPKEVYLTRFRPKGSEDPQLRKNMFG
;
A
#
# COMPACT_ATOMS: atom_id res chain seq x y z
N MET A 1 -16.95 -3.75 -0.11
CA MET A 1 -16.44 -5.14 -0.38
C MET A 1 -15.08 -5.03 -1.05
N LEU A 2 -13.98 -5.51 -0.45
CA LEU A 2 -12.63 -5.53 -1.07
C LEU A 2 -12.68 -6.20 -2.45
N THR A 3 -12.63 -5.39 -3.51
CA THR A 3 -12.89 -5.82 -4.89
C THR A 3 -11.61 -6.32 -5.57
N PHE A 4 -10.94 -7.32 -5.02
CA PHE A 4 -10.00 -8.07 -5.85
C PHE A 4 -10.59 -9.44 -6.15
N VAL A 5 -10.91 -9.65 -7.44
CA VAL A 5 -11.32 -10.96 -7.93
C VAL A 5 -10.06 -11.82 -8.00
N CYS A 6 -10.10 -12.97 -7.33
CA CYS A 6 -9.03 -13.96 -7.35
C CYS A 6 -9.02 -14.66 -8.73
N ASP A 7 -8.53 -13.93 -9.74
CA ASP A 7 -8.43 -14.36 -11.13
C ASP A 7 -6.93 -14.42 -11.53
N PRO A 8 -6.47 -15.49 -12.21
CA PRO A 8 -5.09 -15.58 -12.68
C PRO A 8 -4.59 -14.37 -13.49
N ALA A 9 -5.48 -13.65 -14.18
CA ALA A 9 -5.15 -12.43 -14.92
C ALA A 9 -4.73 -11.26 -14.03
N ASN A 10 -5.01 -11.32 -12.73
CA ASN A 10 -4.65 -10.33 -11.71
C ASN A 10 -3.33 -10.67 -11.01
N PHE A 11 -2.66 -11.76 -11.40
CA PHE A 11 -1.42 -12.19 -10.78
C PHE A 11 -0.19 -11.86 -11.61
N GLU A 12 0.89 -11.60 -10.90
CA GLU A 12 2.26 -11.68 -11.37
C GLU A 12 2.99 -12.80 -10.62
N TRP A 13 4.08 -13.28 -11.20
CA TRP A 13 4.83 -14.42 -10.67
C TRP A 13 6.24 -14.01 -10.33
N SER A 14 6.69 -14.37 -9.12
CA SER A 14 8.09 -14.20 -8.77
C SER A 14 8.99 -15.17 -9.53
N LEU A 15 10.30 -14.95 -9.44
CA LEU A 15 11.34 -15.84 -9.97
C LEU A 15 11.22 -17.29 -9.48
N MET A 16 10.62 -17.50 -8.30
CA MET A 16 10.42 -18.81 -7.70
C MET A 16 9.03 -19.40 -8.00
N GLY A 17 8.24 -18.77 -8.87
CA GLY A 17 6.91 -19.23 -9.22
C GLY A 17 5.88 -19.04 -8.11
N ILE A 18 6.07 -18.06 -7.21
CA ILE A 18 5.06 -17.71 -6.21
C ILE A 18 4.16 -16.62 -6.82
N PRO A 19 2.82 -16.81 -6.83
CA PRO A 19 1.89 -15.82 -7.36
C PRO A 19 1.69 -14.68 -6.35
N TYR A 20 1.64 -13.46 -6.86
CA TYR A 20 1.33 -12.24 -6.12
C TYR A 20 0.34 -11.39 -6.91
N PRO A 21 -0.46 -10.54 -6.26
CA PRO A 21 -1.26 -9.56 -6.99
C PRO A 21 -0.35 -8.65 -7.80
N LYS A 22 -0.80 -8.25 -9.00
CA LYS A 22 -0.16 -7.16 -9.73
C LYS A 22 -0.02 -5.92 -8.84
N LEU A 23 1.08 -5.21 -9.00
CA LEU A 23 1.45 -4.08 -8.15
C LEU A 23 0.34 -3.02 -8.02
N GLU A 24 -0.32 -2.65 -9.13
CA GLU A 24 -1.39 -1.65 -9.14
C GLU A 24 -2.63 -2.11 -8.36
N LEU A 25 -2.96 -3.40 -8.41
CA LEU A 25 -4.08 -3.97 -7.68
C LEU A 25 -3.77 -4.02 -6.18
N PHE A 26 -2.54 -4.40 -5.84
CA PHE A 26 -2.09 -4.41 -4.46
C PHE A 26 -2.09 -2.99 -3.88
N ALA A 27 -1.45 -2.03 -4.56
CA ALA A 27 -1.42 -0.63 -4.14
C ALA A 27 -2.82 -0.03 -3.97
N GLN A 28 -3.73 -0.26 -4.91
CA GLN A 28 -5.12 0.20 -4.81
C GLN A 28 -5.81 -0.39 -3.58
N SER A 29 -5.63 -1.69 -3.31
CA SER A 29 -6.24 -2.34 -2.15
C SER A 29 -5.77 -1.74 -0.81
N LEU A 30 -4.50 -1.33 -0.73
CA LEU A 30 -3.95 -0.68 0.46
C LEU A 30 -4.54 0.72 0.67
N LEU A 31 -4.71 1.49 -0.40
CA LEU A 31 -5.38 2.80 -0.35
C LEU A 31 -6.86 2.65 0.04
N ASP A 32 -7.57 1.73 -0.59
CA ASP A 32 -8.99 1.49 -0.33
C ASP A 32 -9.27 1.09 1.12
N THR A 33 -8.29 0.43 1.77
CA THR A 33 -8.39 -0.03 3.17
C THR A 33 -7.64 0.85 4.17
N LEU A 34 -7.08 1.98 3.72
CA LEU A 34 -6.28 2.90 4.53
C LEU A 34 -5.17 2.19 5.33
N SER A 35 -4.48 1.25 4.69
CA SER A 35 -3.35 0.55 5.29
C SER A 35 -2.09 1.43 5.30
N TRP A 36 -2.09 2.49 6.09
CA TRP A 36 -1.09 3.57 6.08
C TRP A 36 0.36 3.09 6.05
N THR A 37 0.73 2.22 7.00
CA THR A 37 2.09 1.68 7.08
C THR A 37 2.45 0.88 5.83
N SER A 38 1.52 0.05 5.35
CA SER A 38 1.76 -0.77 4.15
C SER A 38 1.87 0.08 2.88
N ILE A 39 1.11 1.19 2.77
CA ILE A 39 1.22 2.13 1.66
C ILE A 39 2.60 2.77 1.65
N SER A 40 3.03 3.33 2.79
CA SER A 40 4.37 3.89 2.98
C SER A 40 5.47 2.88 2.62
N ASP A 41 5.36 1.65 3.13
CA ASP A 41 6.37 0.62 2.91
C ASP A 41 6.42 0.18 1.43
N LEU A 42 5.27 0.06 0.77
CA LEU A 42 5.19 -0.25 -0.66
C LEU A 42 5.80 0.86 -1.51
N ILE A 43 5.43 2.11 -1.24
CA ILE A 43 5.94 3.30 -1.93
C ILE A 43 7.47 3.39 -1.79
N ASP A 44 8.00 3.09 -0.61
CA ASP A 44 9.42 3.15 -0.35
C ASP A 44 10.15 1.97 -0.98
N GLY A 45 9.62 0.75 -0.86
CA GLY A 45 10.24 -0.46 -1.44
C GLY A 45 10.29 -0.44 -2.97
N MET A 46 9.21 0.04 -3.59
CA MET A 46 9.08 0.09 -5.05
C MET A 46 9.51 1.44 -5.65
N ASP A 47 9.77 2.44 -4.81
CA ASP A 47 10.05 3.83 -5.19
C ASP A 47 9.01 4.41 -6.15
N LEU A 48 7.74 4.24 -5.80
CA LEU A 48 6.62 4.70 -6.62
C LEU A 48 6.58 6.22 -6.68
N THR A 49 6.09 6.79 -7.78
CA THR A 49 6.00 8.24 -7.98
C THR A 49 4.55 8.72 -8.05
N GLU A 50 4.34 10.04 -8.01
CA GLU A 50 3.02 10.65 -8.21
C GLU A 50 2.46 10.30 -9.59
N GLU A 51 3.30 10.31 -10.63
CA GLU A 51 2.94 9.97 -12.01
C GLU A 51 2.56 8.50 -12.15
N TRP A 52 3.30 7.61 -11.48
CA TRP A 52 2.96 6.18 -11.47
C TRP A 52 1.56 5.97 -10.89
N GLY A 53 1.27 6.57 -9.73
CA GLY A 53 -0.05 6.46 -9.10
C GLY A 53 -1.15 7.03 -9.99
N SER A 54 -0.93 8.20 -10.59
CA SER A 54 -1.91 8.83 -11.49
C SER A 54 -2.21 8.02 -12.75
N THR A 55 -1.29 7.15 -13.16
CA THR A 55 -1.44 6.30 -14.36
C THR A 55 -2.09 4.96 -14.04
N HIS A 56 -1.83 4.39 -12.85
CA HIS A 56 -2.19 3.00 -12.53
C HIS A 56 -3.30 2.87 -11.49
N LEU A 57 -3.59 3.92 -10.72
CA LEU A 57 -4.54 3.88 -9.61
C LEU A 57 -5.80 4.69 -9.91
N ILE A 58 -6.89 4.29 -9.26
CA ILE A 58 -8.17 5.00 -9.27
C ILE A 58 -8.16 5.96 -8.07
N LEU A 59 -7.64 7.16 -8.29
CA LEU A 59 -7.45 8.17 -7.24
C LEU A 59 -8.65 9.11 -7.07
N GLU A 60 -9.50 9.24 -8.09
CA GLU A 60 -10.71 10.10 -8.07
C GLU A 60 -11.89 9.42 -7.36
N LYS A 61 -11.64 8.93 -6.15
CA LYS A 61 -12.64 8.32 -5.26
C LYS A 61 -12.19 8.45 -3.80
N THR A 62 -13.04 7.98 -2.90
CA THR A 62 -12.69 7.77 -1.48
C THR A 62 -12.35 6.31 -1.21
N ASN A 63 -11.80 6.04 -0.03
CA ASN A 63 -11.58 4.68 0.50
C ASN A 63 -12.89 3.87 0.61
N ASP A 64 -12.77 2.55 0.76
CA ASP A 64 -13.89 1.61 0.93
C ASP A 64 -14.45 1.70 2.36
N VAL A 65 -15.33 2.68 2.58
CA VAL A 65 -16.02 2.91 3.86
C VAL A 65 -16.89 1.72 4.27
N GLU A 66 -17.51 1.03 3.30
CA GLU A 66 -18.32 -0.16 3.60
C GLU A 66 -17.45 -1.27 4.19
N TRP A 67 -16.29 -1.53 3.59
CA TRP A 67 -15.32 -2.46 4.16
C TRP A 67 -14.86 -2.05 5.56
N ALA A 68 -14.60 -0.76 5.80
CA ALA A 68 -14.18 -0.27 7.11
C ALA A 68 -15.24 -0.54 8.18
N LEU A 69 -16.52 -0.25 7.88
CA LEU A 69 -17.65 -0.53 8.76
C LEU A 69 -17.78 -2.03 9.07
N GLU A 70 -17.77 -2.89 8.04
CA GLU A 70 -17.83 -4.34 8.22
C GLU A 70 -16.64 -4.88 9.03
N LYS A 71 -15.44 -4.34 8.80
CA LYS A 71 -14.22 -4.73 9.51
C LYS A 71 -14.31 -4.36 10.99
N ASN A 72 -14.78 -3.15 11.29
CA ASN A 72 -14.97 -2.67 12.65
C ASN A 72 -16.06 -3.45 13.40
N GLU A 73 -17.15 -3.82 12.74
CA GLU A 73 -18.15 -4.74 13.32
C GLU A 73 -17.53 -6.08 13.72
N LYS A 74 -16.72 -6.68 12.84
CA LYS A 74 -16.01 -7.93 13.13
C LYS A 74 -15.02 -7.76 14.28
N ILE A 75 -14.31 -6.63 14.36
CA ILE A 75 -13.41 -6.33 15.47
C ILE A 75 -14.17 -6.26 16.79
N ARG A 76 -15.25 -5.48 16.85
CA ARG A 76 -16.11 -5.35 18.05
C ARG A 76 -16.71 -6.68 18.50
N ALA A 77 -17.05 -7.57 17.56
CA ALA A 77 -17.52 -8.92 17.89
C ALA A 77 -16.41 -9.85 18.41
N SER A 78 -15.14 -9.54 18.15
CA SER A 78 -13.99 -10.40 18.45
C SER A 78 -13.23 -10.03 19.73
N VAL A 79 -13.48 -8.85 20.31
CA VAL A 79 -12.77 -8.34 21.49
C VAL A 79 -13.73 -7.83 22.57
N PRO A 80 -13.38 -7.92 23.86
CA PRO A 80 -14.16 -7.28 24.92
C PRO A 80 -14.21 -5.76 24.73
N LEU A 81 -15.39 -5.17 24.93
CA LEU A 81 -15.56 -3.72 24.90
C LEU A 81 -14.87 -3.10 26.12
N THR A 82 -13.77 -2.38 25.89
CA THR A 82 -12.99 -1.69 26.92
C THR A 82 -12.73 -0.26 26.48
N LEU A 83 -12.21 0.60 27.36
CA LEU A 83 -11.84 1.97 26.98
C LEU A 83 -10.83 2.00 25.81
N GLY A 84 -10.02 0.94 25.65
CA GLY A 84 -9.02 0.85 24.59
C GLY A 84 -9.44 0.06 23.35
N SER A 85 -10.63 -0.55 23.31
CA SER A 85 -11.01 -1.41 22.17
C SER A 85 -11.17 -0.63 20.86
N CYS A 86 -11.46 0.67 20.92
CA CYS A 86 -11.55 1.52 19.74
C CYS A 86 -10.21 1.71 19.00
N PHE A 87 -9.06 1.53 19.67
CA PHE A 87 -7.74 1.62 19.02
C PHE A 87 -7.45 0.47 18.06
N LEU A 88 -8.29 -0.56 18.05
CA LEU A 88 -8.19 -1.68 17.13
C LEU A 88 -8.99 -1.46 15.84
N GLU A 89 -9.87 -0.46 15.83
CA GLU A 89 -10.74 -0.13 14.69
C GLU A 89 -9.96 0.61 13.60
N VAL A 90 -10.41 0.43 12.36
CA VAL A 90 -9.93 1.20 11.19
C VAL A 90 -10.77 2.46 11.00
N ASP A 91 -10.23 3.44 10.29
CA ASP A 91 -10.93 4.70 10.01
C ASP A 91 -12.16 4.46 9.09
N GLU A 92 -13.33 4.94 9.51
CA GLU A 92 -14.61 4.86 8.78
C GLU A 92 -14.96 6.14 8.03
N GLY A 93 -14.13 7.19 8.15
CA GLY A 93 -14.30 8.45 7.44
C GLY A 93 -13.99 8.31 5.94
N PRO A 94 -14.77 8.96 5.06
CA PRO A 94 -14.42 9.06 3.65
C PRO A 94 -13.23 10.01 3.48
N LEU A 95 -12.09 9.47 3.03
CA LEU A 95 -10.86 10.20 2.73
C LEU A 95 -10.56 10.14 1.24
N ASN A 96 -10.08 11.25 0.68
CA ASN A 96 -9.74 11.36 -0.72
C ASN A 96 -8.44 10.59 -1.02
N LEU A 97 -8.49 9.61 -1.95
CA LEU A 97 -7.34 8.76 -2.23
C LEU A 97 -6.20 9.49 -2.94
N ARG A 98 -6.50 10.49 -3.77
CA ARG A 98 -5.48 11.35 -4.38
C ARG A 98 -4.67 12.09 -3.32
N GLU A 99 -5.35 12.73 -2.37
CA GLU A 99 -4.69 13.47 -1.29
C GLU A 99 -3.80 12.56 -0.43
N ILE A 100 -4.28 11.34 -0.13
CA ILE A 100 -3.50 10.32 0.59
C ILE A 100 -2.24 9.96 -0.21
N TRP A 101 -2.41 9.57 -1.48
CA TRP A 101 -1.30 9.15 -2.33
C TRP A 101 -0.23 10.23 -2.45
N GLU A 102 -0.61 11.45 -2.80
CA GLU A 102 0.31 12.59 -2.94
C GLU A 102 1.01 12.92 -1.62
N THR A 103 0.32 12.81 -0.50
CA THR A 103 0.92 13.04 0.82
C THR A 103 1.94 11.96 1.18
N GLU A 104 1.62 10.69 0.94
CA GLU A 104 2.53 9.57 1.18
C GLU A 104 3.79 9.63 0.31
N ILE A 105 3.66 10.08 -0.94
CA ILE A 105 4.81 10.29 -1.84
C ILE A 105 5.67 11.47 -1.38
N ARG A 106 5.05 12.62 -1.11
CA ARG A 106 5.75 13.84 -0.69
C ARG A 106 6.48 13.69 0.65
N THR A 107 6.04 12.75 1.49
CA THR A 107 6.62 12.50 2.81
C THR A 107 7.68 11.40 2.86
N LYS A 108 8.06 10.80 1.71
CA LYS A 108 9.14 9.79 1.61
C LYS A 108 10.38 10.14 2.41
N GLU A 109 10.89 11.36 2.25
CA GLU A 109 12.12 11.80 2.92
C GLU A 109 12.00 11.82 4.45
N LYS A 110 10.79 12.02 5.00
CA LYS A 110 10.54 12.01 6.45
C LYS A 110 10.59 10.61 7.04
N ARG A 111 10.47 9.57 6.22
CA ARG A 111 10.56 8.16 6.65
C ARG A 111 12.00 7.65 6.73
N LEU A 112 12.97 8.47 6.32
CA LEU A 112 14.38 8.18 6.49
C LEU A 112 14.77 8.45 7.95
N GLY A 113 15.08 7.39 8.69
CA GLY A 113 15.61 7.45 10.05
C GLY A 113 17.13 7.59 10.09
N GLU A 114 17.69 7.65 11.29
CA GLU A 114 19.16 7.70 11.50
C GLU A 114 19.85 6.45 10.94
N GLU A 115 19.15 5.31 10.93
CA GLU A 115 19.60 4.04 10.36
C GLU A 115 19.64 4.01 8.83
N THR A 116 18.99 4.97 8.16
CA THR A 116 18.97 5.12 6.71
C THR A 116 19.47 6.52 6.29
N PRO A 117 20.79 6.76 6.28
CA PRO A 117 21.35 8.07 5.94
C PRO A 117 20.95 8.52 4.53
N LYS A 118 20.52 9.77 4.41
CA LYS A 118 20.02 10.37 3.15
C LYS A 118 21.08 10.42 2.05
N GLU A 119 22.36 10.33 2.41
CA GLU A 119 23.48 10.28 1.49
C GLU A 119 23.49 8.97 0.70
N VAL A 120 23.08 7.87 1.35
CA VAL A 120 23.15 6.50 0.83
C VAL A 120 21.80 6.00 0.33
N TYR A 121 20.70 6.41 0.98
CA TYR A 121 19.35 5.92 0.68
C TYR A 121 18.51 6.95 -0.07
N LEU A 122 17.67 6.47 -0.99
CA LEU A 122 16.67 7.23 -1.73
C LEU A 122 15.32 7.21 -1.00
N THR A 123 14.93 6.05 -0.50
CA THR A 123 13.75 5.81 0.36
C THR A 123 14.16 4.92 1.53
N ARG A 124 13.25 4.65 2.47
CA ARG A 124 13.52 3.78 3.64
C ARG A 124 14.11 2.41 3.27
N PHE A 125 13.78 1.88 2.09
CA PHE A 125 14.21 0.54 1.67
C PHE A 125 15.09 0.53 0.41
N ARG A 126 15.33 1.68 -0.22
CA ARG A 126 16.06 1.76 -1.50
C ARG A 126 17.39 2.51 -1.35
N PRO A 127 18.54 1.84 -1.47
CA PRO A 127 19.81 2.51 -1.67
C PRO A 127 19.83 3.28 -2.99
N LYS A 128 20.57 4.39 -3.05
CA LYS A 128 20.79 5.13 -4.29
C LYS A 128 21.54 4.26 -5.31
N GLY A 129 21.13 4.34 -6.57
CA GLY A 129 21.69 3.53 -7.65
C GLY A 129 21.22 2.07 -7.67
N SER A 130 20.24 1.70 -6.83
CA SER A 130 19.57 0.41 -6.95
C SER A 130 18.78 0.32 -8.26
N GLU A 131 18.83 -0.86 -8.90
CA GLU A 131 18.01 -1.16 -10.07
C GLU A 131 16.53 -1.23 -9.69
N ASP A 132 15.66 -0.95 -10.67
CA ASP A 132 14.23 -1.11 -10.50
C ASP A 132 13.89 -2.60 -10.21
N PRO A 133 13.25 -2.91 -9.07
CA PRO A 133 12.89 -4.28 -8.72
C PRO A 133 11.95 -4.93 -9.75
N GLN A 134 11.19 -4.15 -10.52
CA GLN A 134 10.27 -4.65 -11.55
C GLN A 134 11.01 -5.09 -12.82
N LEU A 135 12.23 -4.59 -13.07
CA LEU A 135 12.99 -4.90 -14.28
C LEU A 135 13.79 -6.20 -14.19
N ARG A 136 13.75 -6.91 -13.06
CA ARG A 136 14.40 -8.22 -12.92
C ARG A 136 13.71 -9.23 -13.84
N LYS A 137 14.39 -9.58 -14.93
CA LYS A 137 13.91 -10.56 -15.91
C LYS A 137 13.62 -11.91 -15.26
N ASN A 138 12.42 -12.43 -15.50
CA ASN A 138 12.11 -13.82 -15.25
C ASN A 138 13.04 -14.72 -16.07
N MET A 139 13.75 -15.65 -15.43
CA MET A 139 14.54 -16.67 -16.12
C MET A 139 13.67 -17.74 -16.82
N PHE A 140 12.34 -17.62 -16.74
CA PHE A 140 11.37 -18.59 -17.26
C PHE A 140 10.29 -17.92 -18.14
N GLY A 141 10.69 -16.96 -18.97
CA GLY A 141 9.86 -16.39 -20.03
C GLY A 141 10.06 -17.13 -21.35
#